data_AF-A0A2G9TMY1-F1
#
_entry.id   AF-A0A2G9TMY1-F1
#
_cell.length_a   1.000
_cell.length_b   1.000
_cell.length_c   1.000
_cell.angle_alpha   90.00
_cell.angle_beta   90.00
_cell.angle_gamma   90.00
#
_symmetry.space_group_name_H-M   'P 1'
#
loop_
_entity.id
_entity.type
_entity.pdbx_description
1 polymer ?
#
loop_
_entity_poly.entity_id
_entity_poly.type
_entity_poly.pdbx_seq_one_letter_code
_entity_poly.pdbx_strand_id
1 'polypeptide(L)'
;MNFNGPTMKAKIFLTNLKEMQSGVIDERDLNLERVRALIVATRLYTGRAVDVIAFSLGVPVSRKAILGGRCVDSGEYLGGPLTKYIDTFVGVAGPNHGITLQVGGVAIPGCVLSVIPVCNQVTGLYSGLCPSESEFLQDINRQAGYEGQHIFAIYSKKDQVVGHIVCGK
;
A
#
# COMPACT_ATOMS: atom_id res chain seq x y z
N MET A 1 35.22 8.94 4.98
CA MET A 1 34.95 7.59 5.50
C MET A 1 34.52 6.74 4.31
N ASN A 2 35.29 5.70 3.98
CA ASN A 2 35.07 4.86 2.81
C ASN A 2 34.44 3.54 3.27
N PHE A 3 33.15 3.34 3.02
CA PHE A 3 32.41 2.13 3.43
C PHE A 3 32.48 1.07 2.32
N ASN A 4 33.63 0.40 2.18
CA ASN A 4 33.80 -0.76 1.29
C ASN A 4 33.67 -2.07 2.10
N GLY A 5 32.46 -2.34 2.58
CA GLY A 5 32.02 -3.67 3.04
C GLY A 5 30.92 -4.20 2.11
N PRO A 6 30.53 -5.49 2.19
CA PRO A 6 29.43 -6.04 1.40
C PRO A 6 28.21 -5.12 1.56
N THR A 7 27.70 -4.61 0.43
CA THR A 7 26.74 -3.51 0.42
C THR A 7 25.42 -3.95 1.03
N MET A 8 25.26 -3.82 2.34
CA MET A 8 23.98 -4.02 3.01
C MET A 8 23.01 -2.93 2.54
N LYS A 9 22.04 -3.31 1.71
CA LYS A 9 20.86 -2.47 1.44
C LYS A 9 19.94 -2.55 2.66
N ALA A 10 19.47 -1.40 3.14
CA ALA A 10 18.47 -1.38 4.19
C ALA A 10 17.13 -1.88 3.64
N LYS A 11 16.51 -2.81 4.37
CA LYS A 11 15.21 -3.39 4.05
C LYS A 11 14.20 -2.92 5.08
N ILE A 12 13.12 -2.30 4.61
CA ILE A 12 12.02 -1.84 5.43
C ILE A 12 10.87 -2.83 5.24
N PHE A 13 10.47 -3.50 6.32
CA PHE A 13 9.32 -4.41 6.32
C PHE A 13 8.11 -3.69 6.89
N LEU A 14 7.06 -3.56 6.07
CA LEU A 14 5.85 -2.85 6.41
C LEU A 14 4.68 -3.83 6.48
N THR A 15 4.26 -4.13 7.71
CA THR A 15 3.07 -4.92 8.01
C THR A 15 2.15 -4.09 8.87
N ASN A 16 0.86 -4.03 8.54
CA ASN A 16 -0.10 -3.28 9.34
C ASN A 16 -1.03 -4.23 10.10
N LEU A 17 -0.52 -4.85 11.17
CA LEU A 17 -1.29 -5.78 12.00
C LEU A 17 -2.33 -5.07 12.90
N LYS A 18 -2.18 -3.76 13.16
CA LYS A 18 -3.10 -3.00 14.01
C LYS A 18 -4.31 -2.43 13.27
N GLU A 19 -4.23 -2.19 11.96
CA GLU A 19 -5.34 -1.62 11.16
C GLU A 19 -6.40 -2.64 10.71
N MET A 20 -6.14 -3.95 10.84
CA MET A 20 -7.18 -4.97 10.57
C MET A 20 -8.40 -4.86 11.52
N GLN A 21 -8.26 -4.19 12.67
CA GLN A 21 -9.37 -4.03 13.63
C GLN A 21 -10.21 -2.77 13.39
N SER A 22 -9.61 -1.70 12.85
CA SER A 22 -10.32 -0.45 12.55
C SER A 22 -10.77 -0.36 11.11
N GLY A 23 -10.15 -1.08 10.16
CA GLY A 23 -10.52 -1.14 8.75
C GLY A 23 -10.28 0.15 7.95
N VAL A 24 -10.33 1.32 8.55
CA VAL A 24 -10.08 2.59 7.85
C VAL A 24 -8.58 2.72 7.61
N ILE A 25 -8.16 2.87 6.34
CA ILE A 25 -6.86 3.49 6.04
C ILE A 25 -7.10 4.99 6.25
N ASP A 26 -7.23 5.42 7.51
CA ASP A 26 -7.40 6.85 7.79
C ASP A 26 -6.09 7.50 7.34
N GLU A 27 -6.12 8.31 6.29
CA GLU A 27 -4.89 8.94 5.80
C GLU A 27 -4.48 10.09 6.73
N ARG A 28 -5.36 10.47 7.67
CA ARG A 28 -5.02 11.24 8.88
C ARG A 28 -4.27 10.42 9.93
N ASP A 29 -4.20 9.10 9.80
CA ASP A 29 -3.51 8.31 10.79
C ASP A 29 -2.01 8.53 10.64
N LEU A 30 -1.36 8.60 11.79
CA LEU A 30 0.07 8.77 11.93
C LEU A 30 0.89 7.75 11.11
N ASN A 31 0.27 6.70 10.56
CA ASN A 31 0.90 5.61 9.84
C ASN A 31 1.46 6.01 8.47
N LEU A 32 0.79 6.84 7.65
CA LEU A 32 1.35 7.26 6.36
C LEU A 32 2.58 8.14 6.54
N GLU A 33 2.47 9.14 7.41
CA GLU A 33 3.58 10.03 7.73
C GLU A 33 4.73 9.27 8.39
N ARG A 34 4.45 8.33 9.31
CA ARG A 34 5.47 7.47 9.93
C ARG A 34 6.16 6.57 8.91
N VAL A 35 5.43 5.93 8.00
CA VAL A 35 6.02 5.09 6.94
C VAL A 35 6.93 5.94 6.06
N ARG A 36 6.46 7.12 5.67
CA ARG A 36 7.24 8.06 4.86
C ARG A 36 8.49 8.55 5.59
N ALA A 37 8.34 8.96 6.85
CA ALA A 37 9.46 9.37 7.70
C ALA A 37 10.47 8.24 7.91
N LEU A 38 10.01 6.99 8.06
CA LEU A 38 10.87 5.82 8.18
C LEU A 38 11.68 5.59 6.91
N ILE A 39 11.07 5.69 5.72
CA ILE A 39 11.77 5.58 4.44
C ILE A 39 12.85 6.67 4.32
N VAL A 40 12.49 7.93 4.61
CA VAL A 40 13.40 9.07 4.54
C VAL A 40 14.54 8.93 5.55
N ALA A 41 14.23 8.59 6.79
CA ALA A 41 15.23 8.40 7.85
C ALA A 41 16.19 7.26 7.52
N THR A 42 15.70 6.13 7.03
CA THR A 42 16.54 4.98 6.64
C THR A 42 17.46 5.34 5.47
N ARG A 43 16.95 6.04 4.46
CA ARG A 43 17.77 6.55 3.36
C ARG A 43 18.85 7.51 3.86
N LEU A 44 18.50 8.43 4.77
CA LEU A 44 19.44 9.42 5.30
C LEU A 44 20.52 8.76 6.15
N TYR A 45 20.14 7.79 6.96
CA TYR A 45 21.06 7.03 7.81
C TYR A 45 22.05 6.20 7.00
N THR A 46 21.58 5.53 5.93
CA THR A 46 22.43 4.66 5.10
C THR A 46 23.13 5.39 3.95
N GLY A 47 22.64 6.56 3.55
CA GLY A 47 23.10 7.28 2.36
C GLY A 47 22.76 6.57 1.04
N ARG A 48 21.87 5.57 1.06
CA ARG A 48 21.56 4.71 -0.10
C ARG A 48 20.05 4.61 -0.33
N ALA A 49 19.68 4.19 -1.54
CA ALA A 49 18.30 3.78 -1.80
C ALA A 49 17.94 2.55 -0.95
N VAL A 50 16.67 2.44 -0.59
CA VAL A 50 16.16 1.40 0.32
C VAL A 50 15.33 0.37 -0.44
N ASP A 51 15.24 -0.84 0.11
CA ASP A 51 14.28 -1.84 -0.33
C ASP A 51 13.05 -1.79 0.59
N VAL A 52 11.85 -1.79 0.02
CA VAL A 52 10.58 -1.80 0.77
C VAL A 52 9.87 -3.12 0.50
N ILE A 53 9.53 -3.84 1.56
CA ILE A 53 8.78 -5.09 1.51
C ILE A 53 7.49 -4.87 2.30
N ALA A 54 6.37 -4.85 1.60
CA ALA A 54 5.06 -4.55 2.16
C ALA A 54 4.14 -5.76 2.08
N PHE A 55 3.34 -5.99 3.13
CA PHE A 55 2.40 -7.11 3.20
C PHE A 55 0.98 -6.63 3.50
N SER A 56 -0.02 -7.23 2.84
CA SER A 56 -1.43 -6.94 3.06
C SER A 56 -1.74 -5.44 2.91
N LEU A 57 -2.45 -4.83 3.87
CA LEU A 57 -2.73 -3.38 3.91
C LEU A 57 -1.46 -2.51 3.85
N GLY A 58 -0.31 -3.06 4.26
CA GLY A 58 0.97 -2.37 4.12
C GLY A 58 1.29 -2.01 2.67
N VAL A 59 0.80 -2.77 1.68
CA VAL A 59 1.06 -2.51 0.26
C VAL A 59 0.45 -1.18 -0.20
N PRO A 60 -0.88 -0.97 -0.18
CA PRO A 60 -1.45 0.30 -0.61
C PRO A 60 -1.01 1.49 0.27
N VAL A 61 -0.81 1.29 1.57
CA VAL A 61 -0.28 2.33 2.48
C VAL A 61 1.13 2.77 2.07
N SER A 62 2.02 1.81 1.78
CA SER A 62 3.38 2.11 1.32
C SER A 62 3.36 2.79 -0.04
N ARG A 63 2.48 2.34 -0.94
CA ARG A 63 2.28 2.97 -2.25
C ARG A 63 1.89 4.44 -2.09
N LYS A 64 0.91 4.77 -1.24
CA LYS A 64 0.56 6.16 -0.94
C LYS A 64 1.72 6.95 -0.34
N ALA A 65 2.42 6.39 0.64
CA ALA A 65 3.56 7.06 1.28
C ALA A 65 4.72 7.36 0.30
N ILE A 66 4.95 6.46 -0.67
CA ILE A 66 5.97 6.62 -1.73
C ILE A 66 5.49 7.62 -2.78
N LEU A 67 4.24 7.54 -3.24
CA LEU A 67 3.66 8.48 -4.21
C LEU A 67 3.65 9.91 -3.67
N GLY A 68 3.32 10.07 -2.40
CA GLY A 68 3.12 11.36 -1.76
C GLY A 68 1.86 12.06 -2.29
N GLY A 69 1.99 13.34 -2.63
CA GLY A 69 0.87 14.17 -3.05
C GLY A 69 0.00 14.61 -1.88
N ARG A 70 -1.27 14.91 -2.17
CA ARG A 70 -2.26 15.26 -1.14
C ARG A 70 -2.99 14.01 -0.64
N CYS A 71 -3.22 13.90 0.65
CA CYS A 71 -4.16 12.93 1.20
C CYS A 71 -5.58 13.23 0.69
N VAL A 72 -6.34 12.19 0.33
CA VAL A 72 -7.70 12.27 -0.19
C VAL A 72 -8.71 12.77 0.85
N ASP A 73 -8.48 12.50 2.13
CA ASP A 73 -9.38 12.92 3.22
C ASP A 73 -9.09 14.31 3.80
N SER A 74 -7.85 14.56 4.18
CA SER A 74 -7.41 15.75 4.91
C SER A 74 -6.91 16.85 3.98
N GLY A 75 -6.54 16.48 2.75
CA GLY A 75 -5.87 17.38 1.81
C GLY A 75 -4.43 17.72 2.20
N GLU A 76 -3.89 17.14 3.29
CA GLU A 76 -2.53 17.35 3.76
C GLU A 76 -1.51 16.93 2.69
N TYR A 77 -0.45 17.71 2.56
CA TYR A 77 0.56 17.48 1.52
C TYR A 77 1.76 16.72 2.08
N LEU A 78 1.88 15.45 1.69
CA LEU A 78 2.98 14.57 2.11
C LEU A 78 4.31 14.93 1.42
N GLY A 79 4.29 15.78 0.40
CA GLY A 79 5.45 16.09 -0.44
C GLY A 79 5.47 15.30 -1.74
N GLY A 80 6.53 15.48 -2.52
CA GLY A 80 6.71 14.79 -3.80
C GLY A 80 7.02 13.30 -3.67
N PRO A 81 7.04 12.56 -4.79
CA PRO A 81 7.29 11.13 -4.79
C PRO A 81 8.70 10.76 -4.30
N LEU A 82 8.80 9.65 -3.57
CA LEU A 82 10.07 9.08 -3.08
C LEU A 82 10.66 8.03 -4.01
N THR A 83 10.08 7.81 -5.20
CA THR A 83 10.48 6.78 -6.19
C THR A 83 11.99 6.67 -6.37
N LYS A 84 12.70 7.81 -6.51
CA LYS A 84 14.16 7.84 -6.70
C LYS A 84 14.99 7.30 -5.52
N TYR A 85 14.37 7.16 -4.35
CA TYR A 85 15.00 6.65 -3.13
C TYR A 85 14.62 5.18 -2.85
N ILE A 86 13.75 4.58 -3.66
CA ILE A 86 13.37 3.18 -3.55
C ILE A 86 14.04 2.38 -4.67
N ASP A 87 14.93 1.47 -4.28
CA ASP A 87 15.60 0.58 -5.24
C ASP A 87 14.68 -0.58 -5.62
N THR A 88 14.13 -1.28 -4.63
CA THR A 88 13.24 -2.42 -4.84
C THR A 88 11.99 -2.28 -3.98
N PHE A 89 10.82 -2.46 -4.58
CA PHE A 89 9.53 -2.59 -3.90
C PHE A 89 8.97 -4.00 -4.10
N VAL A 90 8.62 -4.68 -3.01
CA VAL A 90 7.97 -5.99 -3.03
C VAL A 90 6.64 -5.88 -2.30
N GLY A 91 5.53 -5.99 -3.03
CA GLY A 91 4.20 -6.10 -2.46
C GLY A 91 3.77 -7.56 -2.33
N VAL A 92 3.32 -7.97 -1.15
CA VAL A 92 2.85 -9.33 -0.88
C VAL A 92 1.39 -9.29 -0.42
N ALA A 93 0.50 -9.99 -1.13
CA ALA A 93 -0.93 -10.05 -0.83
C ALA A 93 -1.60 -8.67 -0.67
N GLY A 94 -1.23 -7.70 -1.53
CA GLY A 94 -1.68 -6.32 -1.42
C GLY A 94 -3.01 -6.03 -2.13
N PRO A 95 -4.04 -5.46 -1.46
CA PRO A 95 -5.34 -5.14 -2.05
C PRO A 95 -5.31 -3.83 -2.86
N ASN A 96 -4.51 -3.78 -3.93
CA ASN A 96 -4.31 -2.58 -4.76
C ASN A 96 -5.54 -2.14 -5.56
N HIS A 97 -6.54 -3.00 -5.68
CA HIS A 97 -7.82 -2.71 -6.36
C HIS A 97 -9.01 -3.09 -5.48
N GLY A 98 -8.80 -3.10 -4.16
CA GLY A 98 -9.80 -3.45 -3.15
C GLY A 98 -9.74 -4.90 -2.69
N ILE A 99 -10.79 -5.32 -1.98
CA ILE A 99 -10.89 -6.63 -1.35
C ILE A 99 -12.13 -7.40 -1.84
N THR A 100 -11.98 -8.70 -2.06
CA THR A 100 -13.09 -9.64 -2.30
C THR A 100 -13.07 -10.74 -1.25
N LEU A 101 -14.21 -10.96 -0.59
CA LEU A 101 -14.35 -12.00 0.41
C LEU A 101 -14.78 -13.30 -0.28
N GLN A 102 -14.03 -14.37 -0.06
CA GLN A 102 -14.44 -15.69 -0.53
C GLN A 102 -15.35 -16.35 0.50
N VAL A 103 -16.65 -16.46 0.20
CA VAL A 103 -17.62 -17.16 1.05
C VAL A 103 -18.08 -18.42 0.30
N GLY A 104 -17.76 -19.60 0.84
CA GLY A 104 -18.19 -20.88 0.23
C GLY A 104 -17.66 -21.12 -1.18
N GLY A 105 -16.50 -20.56 -1.55
CA GLY A 105 -15.92 -20.66 -2.90
C GLY A 105 -16.44 -19.64 -3.91
N VAL A 106 -17.33 -18.73 -3.49
CA VAL A 106 -17.82 -17.61 -4.30
C VAL A 106 -17.10 -16.32 -3.89
N ALA A 107 -16.53 -15.61 -4.84
CA ALA A 107 -15.95 -14.29 -4.62
C ALA A 107 -17.09 -13.26 -4.52
N ILE A 108 -17.40 -12.82 -3.30
CA ILE A 108 -18.36 -11.76 -3.03
C ILE A 108 -17.54 -10.49 -2.78
N PRO A 109 -17.78 -9.38 -3.50
CA PRO A 109 -17.02 -8.17 -3.24
C PRO A 109 -17.20 -7.81 -1.76
N GLY A 110 -16.09 -7.71 -1.02
CA GLY A 110 -16.10 -7.68 0.44
C GLY A 110 -16.86 -6.48 1.02
N CYS A 111 -17.07 -5.48 0.15
CA CYS A 111 -17.73 -4.23 0.41
C CYS A 111 -19.16 -4.11 -0.14
N VAL A 112 -19.81 -5.21 -0.57
CA VAL A 112 -21.23 -5.17 -0.98
C VAL A 112 -22.17 -5.02 0.22
N LEU A 113 -21.81 -5.62 1.37
CA LEU A 113 -22.64 -5.62 2.59
C LEU A 113 -22.24 -4.53 3.61
N SER A 114 -21.24 -3.71 3.27
CA SER A 114 -20.80 -2.46 3.94
C SER A 114 -21.10 -2.32 5.45
N VAL A 115 -20.47 -3.16 6.27
CA VAL A 115 -20.43 -2.98 7.74
C VAL A 115 -19.01 -2.91 8.32
N ILE A 116 -17.98 -3.10 7.50
CA ILE A 116 -16.58 -3.04 7.92
C ILE A 116 -15.89 -1.77 7.40
N PRO A 117 -15.12 -1.03 8.23
CA PRO A 117 -14.66 0.30 7.83
C PRO A 117 -13.62 0.32 6.70
N VAL A 118 -13.04 -0.83 6.36
CA VAL A 118 -12.19 -1.04 5.18
C VAL A 118 -12.89 -0.82 3.86
N CYS A 119 -14.22 -0.72 3.88
CA CYS A 119 -15.04 -0.46 2.71
C CYS A 119 -15.41 1.01 2.52
N ASN A 120 -14.71 1.93 3.19
CA ASN A 120 -14.89 3.36 2.99
C ASN A 120 -14.61 3.75 1.51
N GLN A 121 -15.51 4.51 0.90
CA GLN A 121 -15.42 4.92 -0.51
C GLN A 121 -14.41 6.06 -0.75
N VAL A 122 -14.00 6.77 0.29
CA VAL A 122 -12.99 7.82 0.21
C VAL A 122 -11.64 7.23 0.59
N THR A 123 -11.49 6.80 1.85
CA THR A 123 -10.21 6.37 2.43
C THR A 123 -10.02 4.86 2.51
N GLY A 124 -11.01 4.06 2.10
CA GLY A 124 -10.94 2.61 2.24
C GLY A 124 -10.46 1.89 0.98
N LEU A 125 -10.67 0.58 0.97
CA LEU A 125 -10.39 -0.35 -0.12
C LEU A 125 -11.68 -0.79 -0.82
N TYR A 126 -12.64 0.12 -0.94
CA TYR A 126 -13.91 -0.16 -1.61
C TYR A 126 -13.69 -0.49 -3.10
N SER A 127 -14.22 -1.64 -3.53
CA SER A 127 -14.21 -2.12 -4.93
C SER A 127 -15.53 -2.75 -5.36
N GLY A 128 -16.64 -2.39 -4.69
CA GLY A 128 -17.93 -3.09 -4.79
C GLY A 128 -18.50 -3.23 -6.20
N LEU A 129 -18.88 -2.11 -6.82
CA LEU A 129 -19.39 -2.07 -8.20
C LEU A 129 -18.28 -1.61 -9.15
N CYS A 130 -17.38 -2.54 -9.49
CA CYS A 130 -16.35 -2.28 -10.50
C CYS A 130 -16.98 -1.68 -11.78
N PRO A 131 -16.33 -0.70 -12.43
CA PRO A 131 -14.95 -0.25 -12.21
C PRO A 131 -14.77 0.82 -11.12
N SER A 132 -15.81 1.13 -10.33
CA SER A 132 -15.72 2.17 -9.30
C SER A 132 -14.92 1.67 -8.08
N GLU A 133 -13.73 2.23 -7.88
CA GLU A 133 -12.85 2.02 -6.72
C GLU A 133 -12.94 3.24 -5.77
N SER A 134 -12.47 3.13 -4.53
CA SER A 134 -12.40 4.28 -3.61
C SER A 134 -11.50 5.41 -4.14
N GLU A 135 -11.69 6.65 -3.67
CA GLU A 135 -10.84 7.79 -4.05
C GLU A 135 -9.35 7.51 -3.75
N PHE A 136 -9.07 6.90 -2.60
CA PHE A 136 -7.75 6.42 -2.24
C PHE A 136 -7.15 5.46 -3.27
N LEU A 137 -7.89 4.41 -3.64
CA LEU A 137 -7.45 3.44 -4.65
C LEU A 137 -7.24 4.10 -6.01
N GLN A 138 -8.15 4.99 -6.41
CA GLN A 138 -8.03 5.76 -7.64
C GLN A 138 -6.77 6.64 -7.64
N ASP A 139 -6.43 7.26 -6.50
CA ASP A 139 -5.25 8.10 -6.38
C ASP A 139 -3.95 7.29 -6.52
N ILE A 140 -3.80 6.21 -5.75
CA ILE A 140 -2.59 5.36 -5.83
C ILE A 140 -2.45 4.62 -7.15
N ASN A 141 -3.55 4.44 -7.91
CA ASN A 141 -3.56 3.77 -9.21
C ASN A 141 -3.53 4.74 -10.40
N ARG A 142 -3.55 6.06 -10.19
CA ARG A 142 -3.47 7.07 -11.26
C ARG A 142 -2.14 7.02 -12.00
N GLN A 143 -1.08 6.60 -11.31
CA GLN A 143 0.26 6.42 -11.87
C GLN A 143 0.70 4.98 -11.66
N ALA A 144 1.51 4.45 -12.57
CA ALA A 144 2.06 3.11 -12.47
C ALA A 144 3.58 3.16 -12.45
N GLY A 145 4.21 2.22 -11.75
CA GLY A 145 5.66 2.07 -11.74
C GLY A 145 6.42 3.09 -10.88
N TYR A 146 5.72 3.80 -9.99
CA TYR A 146 6.34 4.80 -9.12
C TYR A 146 6.87 4.21 -7.81
N GLU A 147 6.58 2.95 -7.52
CA GLU A 147 6.88 2.32 -6.24
C GLU A 147 8.39 2.14 -6.02
N GLY A 148 9.18 2.01 -7.09
CA GLY A 148 10.63 1.90 -7.04
C GLY A 148 11.24 1.55 -8.40
N GLN A 149 12.56 1.35 -8.46
CA GLN A 149 13.24 0.95 -9.71
C GLN A 149 12.92 -0.49 -10.12
N HIS A 150 12.78 -1.38 -9.15
CA HIS A 150 12.37 -2.77 -9.34
C HIS A 150 11.09 -3.03 -8.54
N ILE A 151 10.05 -3.54 -9.19
CA ILE A 151 8.74 -3.72 -8.57
C ILE A 151 8.30 -5.18 -8.73
N PHE A 152 7.97 -5.81 -7.60
CA PHE A 152 7.51 -7.20 -7.54
C PHE A 152 6.18 -7.27 -6.80
N ALA A 153 5.26 -8.10 -7.32
CA ALA A 153 4.00 -8.42 -6.67
C ALA A 153 3.90 -9.93 -6.47
N ILE A 154 3.63 -10.37 -5.24
CA ILE A 154 3.48 -11.78 -4.87
C ILE A 154 2.07 -11.97 -4.31
N TYR A 155 1.31 -12.89 -4.88
CA TYR A 155 -0.07 -13.16 -4.48
C TYR A 155 -0.41 -14.65 -4.66
N SER A 156 -1.48 -15.08 -4.01
CA SER A 156 -1.96 -16.46 -4.05
C SER A 156 -3.33 -16.56 -4.71
N LYS A 157 -3.52 -17.56 -5.58
CA LYS A 157 -4.84 -17.92 -6.12
C LYS A 157 -5.84 -18.34 -5.04
N LYS A 158 -5.33 -18.72 -3.86
CA LYS A 158 -6.11 -19.18 -2.69
C LYS A 158 -6.14 -18.15 -1.56
N ASP A 159 -5.85 -16.88 -1.85
CA ASP A 159 -6.01 -15.83 -0.84
C ASP A 159 -7.50 -15.64 -0.53
N GLN A 160 -7.89 -15.96 0.70
CA GLN A 160 -9.28 -15.91 1.15
C GLN A 160 -9.68 -14.54 1.71
N VAL A 161 -8.71 -13.64 1.91
CA VAL A 161 -8.90 -12.34 2.58
C VAL A 161 -8.96 -11.21 1.57
N VAL A 162 -7.93 -11.10 0.72
CA VAL A 162 -7.88 -10.09 -0.34
C VAL A 162 -8.53 -10.61 -1.61
N GLY A 163 -8.35 -11.91 -1.89
CA GLY A 163 -8.69 -12.53 -3.16
C GLY A 163 -7.60 -12.40 -4.21
N HIS A 164 -7.72 -13.19 -5.28
CA HIS A 164 -6.73 -13.23 -6.36
C HIS A 164 -6.99 -12.19 -7.46
N ILE A 165 -8.26 -11.93 -7.77
CA ILE A 165 -8.67 -11.01 -8.84
C ILE A 165 -9.78 -10.13 -8.28
N VAL A 166 -9.58 -8.82 -8.35
CA VAL A 166 -10.57 -7.80 -7.94
C VAL A 166 -10.70 -6.79 -9.08
N CYS A 167 -11.92 -6.50 -9.52
CA CYS A 167 -12.19 -5.65 -10.68
C CYS A 167 -11.46 -6.07 -11.98
N GLY A 168 -11.23 -7.38 -12.16
CA GLY A 168 -10.53 -7.91 -13.34
C GLY A 168 -9.02 -7.61 -13.36
N LYS A 169 -8.46 -7.19 -12.23
CA LYS A 169 -7.06 -6.86 -12.03
C LYS A 169 -6.43 -7.74 -10.95
#